data_AF-A0A4U7BB71-F1
#
_entry.id   AF-A0A4U7BB71-F1
#
_cell.length_a   1.000
_cell.length_b   1.000
_cell.length_c   1.000
_cell.angle_alpha   90.00
_cell.angle_beta   90.00
_cell.angle_gamma   90.00
#
_symmetry.space_group_name_H-M   'P 1'
#
loop_
_entity.id
_entity.type
_entity.pdbx_description
1 polymer ?
#
loop_
_entity_poly.entity_id
_entity_poly.type
_entity_poly.pdbx_seq_one_letter_code
_entity_poly.pdbx_strand_id
1 'polypeptide(L)'
;MLFDEPNNPIDKRRKAYVLRLNLLRFFAFFQGFIIFMVLIKVSQDFVLAFAGGALFGYGVYRLFISKAFAQKKLIDEKIELEKLILEEFLKEEEGKFSNEGIKEKEFKSLFNFKPSEFKSANAFEFKNFKLYDVLFKDERNRFFIGVLLISQNLLQNDKMLSQDEFYSAKIPKKFSTELKFIQGKACLIKTRINPFFIHLHLSLEQNKSALKQNLAQLEKLLS
;
A
#
# COMPACT_ATOMS: atom_id res chain seq x y z
N MET A 1 49.90 -12.25 -88.75
CA MET A 1 50.24 -13.69 -88.77
C MET A 1 49.11 -14.44 -88.10
N LEU A 2 48.49 -15.30 -88.91
CA LEU A 2 47.55 -16.39 -88.62
C LEU A 2 47.09 -16.57 -87.16
N PHE A 3 45.78 -16.36 -86.97
CA PHE A 3 45.02 -17.07 -85.95
C PHE A 3 45.11 -18.57 -86.26
N ASP A 4 46.03 -19.27 -85.61
CA ASP A 4 45.93 -20.72 -85.49
C ASP A 4 44.77 -21.00 -84.52
N GLU A 5 43.61 -21.36 -85.07
CA GLU A 5 42.59 -22.08 -84.32
C GLU A 5 43.10 -23.51 -84.07
N PRO A 6 43.44 -23.92 -82.83
CA PRO A 6 43.49 -25.34 -82.54
C PRO A 6 42.04 -25.83 -82.53
N ASN A 7 41.62 -26.42 -83.64
CA ASN A 7 40.30 -27.02 -83.83
C ASN A 7 40.18 -28.35 -83.06
N ASN A 8 40.66 -28.39 -81.80
CA ASN A 8 40.55 -29.52 -80.90
C ASN A 8 39.28 -29.35 -80.03
N PRO A 9 38.24 -30.17 -80.24
CA PRO A 9 36.97 -30.05 -79.50
C PRO A 9 37.14 -30.21 -77.98
N ILE A 10 38.24 -30.83 -77.52
CA ILE A 10 38.57 -31.03 -76.11
C ILE A 10 38.95 -29.70 -75.44
N ASP A 11 39.75 -28.85 -76.09
CA ASP A 11 40.18 -27.57 -75.52
C ASP A 11 39.03 -26.56 -75.43
N LYS A 12 38.09 -26.58 -76.38
CA LYS A 12 36.87 -25.76 -76.32
C LYS A 12 35.99 -26.18 -75.14
N ARG A 13 35.86 -27.49 -74.88
CA ARG A 13 35.16 -28.01 -73.69
C ARG A 13 35.88 -27.66 -72.39
N ARG A 14 37.22 -27.74 -72.36
CA ARG A 14 38.03 -27.36 -71.19
C ARG A 14 37.85 -25.88 -70.84
N LYS A 15 37.94 -24.99 -71.83
CA LYS A 15 37.71 -23.54 -71.63
C LYS A 15 36.28 -23.25 -71.13
N ALA A 16 35.27 -23.88 -71.72
CA ALA A 16 33.88 -23.74 -71.28
C ALA A 16 33.65 -24.28 -69.86
N TYR A 17 34.28 -25.40 -69.49
CA TYR A 17 34.21 -25.97 -68.15
C TYR A 17 34.85 -25.04 -67.11
N VAL A 18 36.07 -24.54 -67.36
CA VAL A 18 36.75 -23.60 -66.46
C VAL A 18 35.97 -22.30 -66.33
N LEU A 19 35.40 -21.79 -67.42
CA LEU A 19 34.55 -20.60 -67.40
C LEU A 19 33.31 -20.82 -66.51
N ARG A 20 32.61 -21.95 -66.68
CA ARG A 20 31.44 -22.31 -65.85
C ARG A 20 31.84 -22.47 -64.38
N LEU A 21 32.97 -23.11 -64.09
CA LEU A 21 33.45 -23.29 -62.72
C LEU A 21 33.78 -21.94 -62.05
N ASN A 22 34.39 -21.02 -62.79
CA ASN A 22 34.68 -19.67 -62.32
C ASN A 22 33.41 -18.84 -62.12
N LEU A 23 32.43 -18.95 -63.03
CA LEU A 23 31.10 -18.35 -62.87
C LEU A 23 30.39 -18.88 -61.63
N LEU A 24 30.40 -20.20 -61.41
CA LEU A 24 29.81 -20.83 -60.21
C LEU A 24 30.46 -20.33 -58.92
N ARG A 25 31.80 -20.23 -58.88
CA ARG A 25 32.53 -19.65 -57.74
C ARG A 25 32.19 -18.19 -57.52
N PHE A 26 32.06 -17.42 -58.60
CA PHE A 26 31.68 -16.02 -58.55
C PHE A 26 30.25 -15.85 -58.00
N PHE A 27 29.28 -16.64 -58.47
CA PHE A 27 27.91 -16.62 -57.95
C PHE A 27 27.85 -17.05 -56.48
N ALA A 28 28.60 -18.07 -56.08
CA ALA A 28 28.68 -18.50 -54.69
C ALA A 28 29.25 -17.40 -53.77
N PHE A 29 30.27 -16.67 -54.23
CA PHE A 29 30.83 -15.52 -53.52
C PHE A 29 29.80 -14.40 -53.36
N PHE A 30 29.07 -14.04 -54.43
CA PHE A 30 28.02 -13.03 -54.37
C PHE A 30 26.87 -13.41 -53.44
N GLN A 31 26.47 -14.68 -53.44
CA GLN A 31 25.43 -15.17 -52.54
C GLN A 31 25.86 -15.07 -51.07
N GLY A 32 27.10 -15.45 -50.75
CA GLY A 32 27.67 -15.26 -49.41
C GLY A 32 27.75 -13.79 -48.99
N PHE A 33 28.11 -12.91 -49.93
CA PHE A 33 28.19 -11.47 -49.70
C PHE A 33 26.82 -10.84 -49.40
N ILE A 34 25.76 -11.26 -50.12
CA ILE A 34 24.38 -10.80 -49.87
C ILE A 34 23.91 -11.25 -48.49
N ILE A 35 24.12 -12.51 -48.11
CA ILE A 35 23.76 -13.04 -46.78
C ILE A 35 24.50 -12.28 -45.67
N PHE A 36 25.79 -11.99 -45.88
CA PHE A 36 26.59 -11.19 -44.95
C PHE A 36 26.08 -9.75 -44.79
N MET A 37 25.69 -9.09 -45.88
CA MET A 37 25.10 -7.74 -45.82
C MET A 37 23.76 -7.72 -45.06
N VAL A 38 22.91 -8.75 -45.24
CA VAL A 38 21.65 -8.90 -44.50
C VAL A 38 21.91 -9.11 -43.01
N LEU A 39 22.86 -9.98 -42.65
CA LEU A 39 23.24 -10.23 -41.26
C LEU A 39 23.74 -8.97 -40.55
N ILE A 40 24.59 -8.14 -41.19
CA ILE A 40 25.06 -6.88 -40.62
C ILE A 40 23.90 -5.93 -40.30
N LYS A 41 22.95 -5.79 -41.23
CA LYS A 41 21.81 -4.89 -41.06
C LYS A 41 20.90 -5.36 -39.92
N VAL A 42 20.60 -6.66 -39.85
CA VAL A 42 19.82 -7.26 -38.76
C VAL A 42 20.52 -7.11 -37.41
N SER A 43 21.85 -7.28 -37.35
CA SER A 43 22.61 -7.06 -36.13
C SER A 43 22.57 -5.60 -35.67
N GLN A 44 22.65 -4.64 -36.59
CA GLN A 44 22.50 -3.22 -36.26
C GLN A 44 21.12 -2.89 -35.71
N ASP A 45 20.06 -3.40 -36.34
CA ASP A 45 18.68 -3.22 -35.89
C ASP A 45 18.45 -3.86 -34.51
N PHE A 46 19.05 -5.03 -34.25
CA PHE A 46 18.99 -5.69 -32.95
C PHE A 46 19.70 -4.89 -31.85
N VAL A 47 20.89 -4.37 -32.12
CA VAL A 47 21.63 -3.51 -31.16
C VAL A 47 20.83 -2.23 -30.87
N LEU A 48 20.21 -1.62 -31.88
CA LEU A 48 19.40 -0.43 -31.71
C LEU A 48 18.13 -0.71 -30.90
N ALA A 49 17.46 -1.84 -31.16
CA ALA A 49 16.28 -2.27 -30.40
C ALA A 49 16.63 -2.58 -28.93
N PHE A 50 17.78 -3.22 -28.69
CA PHE A 50 18.28 -3.48 -27.34
C PHE A 50 18.60 -2.18 -26.60
N ALA A 51 19.32 -1.24 -27.24
CA ALA A 51 19.62 0.06 -26.66
C ALA A 51 18.34 0.87 -26.38
N GLY A 52 17.40 0.89 -27.32
CA GLY A 52 16.09 1.54 -27.15
C GLY A 52 15.27 0.92 -26.02
N GLY A 53 15.24 -0.41 -25.93
CA GLY A 53 14.57 -1.14 -24.84
C GLY A 53 15.20 -0.87 -23.47
N ALA A 54 16.53 -0.84 -23.39
CA ALA A 54 17.24 -0.50 -22.16
C ALA A 54 16.98 0.94 -21.72
N LEU A 55 17.01 1.90 -22.64
CA LEU A 55 16.69 3.31 -22.35
C LEU A 55 15.23 3.49 -21.94
N PHE A 56 14.30 2.83 -22.62
CA PHE A 56 12.88 2.85 -22.27
C PHE A 56 12.64 2.23 -20.88
N GLY A 57 13.26 1.08 -20.61
CA GLY A 57 13.19 0.42 -19.30
C GLY A 57 13.75 1.29 -18.18
N TYR A 58 14.89 1.93 -18.40
CA TYR A 58 15.46 2.90 -17.45
C TYR A 58 14.55 4.11 -17.25
N GLY A 59 13.96 4.64 -18.32
CA GLY A 59 13.00 5.75 -18.26
C GLY A 59 11.75 5.41 -17.44
N VAL A 60 11.15 4.24 -17.69
CA VAL A 60 9.99 3.75 -16.93
C VAL A 60 10.36 3.51 -15.46
N TYR A 61 11.52 2.89 -15.19
CA TYR A 61 12.00 2.67 -13.83
C TYR A 61 12.19 3.98 -13.07
N ARG A 62 12.87 4.95 -13.67
CA ARG A 62 13.14 6.25 -13.04
C ARG A 62 11.86 7.04 -12.81
N LEU A 63 10.93 7.06 -13.76
CA LEU A 63 9.75 7.92 -13.64
C LEU A 63 8.65 7.33 -12.75
N PHE A 64 8.39 6.04 -12.84
CA PHE A 64 7.22 5.43 -12.18
C PHE A 64 7.63 4.61 -10.96
N ILE A 65 8.61 3.72 -11.13
CA ILE A 65 8.98 2.76 -10.10
C ILE A 65 9.71 3.48 -8.96
N SER A 66 10.70 4.31 -9.28
CA SER A 66 11.46 5.05 -8.25
C SER A 66 10.57 5.99 -7.42
N LYS A 67 9.59 6.63 -8.05
CA LYS A 67 8.62 7.49 -7.36
C LYS A 67 7.70 6.69 -6.46
N ALA A 68 7.23 5.53 -6.91
CA ALA A 68 6.42 4.64 -6.08
C ALA A 68 7.19 4.14 -4.85
N PHE A 69 8.47 3.78 -5.02
CA PHE A 69 9.32 3.39 -3.89
C PHE A 69 9.61 4.55 -2.94
N ALA A 70 9.90 5.74 -3.46
CA ALA A 70 10.11 6.93 -2.64
C ALA A 70 8.84 7.30 -1.85
N GLN A 71 7.66 7.23 -2.49
CA GLN A 71 6.39 7.45 -1.82
C GLN A 71 6.13 6.42 -0.72
N LYS A 72 6.39 5.14 -0.99
CA LYS A 72 6.26 4.09 0.02
C LYS A 72 7.18 4.36 1.21
N LYS A 73 8.45 4.71 0.97
CA LYS A 73 9.41 5.06 2.02
C LYS A 73 8.91 6.23 2.89
N LEU A 74 8.36 7.28 2.26
CA LEU A 74 7.79 8.42 2.98
C LEU A 74 6.56 8.04 3.81
N ILE A 75 5.72 7.13 3.32
CA ILE A 75 4.57 6.61 4.07
C ILE A 75 5.05 5.80 5.28
N ASP A 76 6.06 4.95 5.10
CA ASP A 76 6.64 4.13 6.17
C ASP A 76 7.29 5.02 7.25
N GLU A 77 8.09 6.01 6.86
CA GLU A 77 8.68 7.02 7.76
C GLU A 77 7.57 7.80 8.52
N LYS A 78 6.47 8.15 7.83
CA LYS A 78 5.32 8.79 8.44
C LYS A 78 4.67 7.91 9.52
N ILE A 79 4.40 6.64 9.22
CA ILE A 79 3.78 5.70 10.16
C ILE A 79 4.71 5.47 11.36
N GLU A 80 6.02 5.39 11.12
CA GLU A 80 7.02 5.26 12.17
C GLU A 80 7.05 6.48 13.11
N LEU A 81 7.02 7.69 12.56
CA LEU A 81 6.94 8.92 13.36
C LEU A 81 5.65 9.01 14.19
N GLU A 82 4.49 8.70 13.58
CA GLU A 82 3.21 8.67 14.31
C GLU A 82 3.27 7.68 15.48
N LYS A 83 3.86 6.50 15.25
CA LYS A 83 4.05 5.48 16.27
C LYS A 83 4.99 5.94 17.39
N LEU A 84 6.13 6.56 17.06
CA LEU A 84 7.09 7.06 18.05
C LEU A 84 6.47 8.13 18.96
N ILE A 85 5.73 9.08 18.37
CA ILE A 85 5.03 10.13 19.14
C ILE A 85 3.98 9.51 20.08
N LEU A 86 3.23 8.54 19.57
CA LEU A 86 2.20 7.85 20.35
C LEU A 86 2.82 7.01 21.48
N GLU A 87 3.88 6.26 21.20
CA GLU A 87 4.60 5.46 22.20
C GLU A 87 5.23 6.33 23.29
N GLU A 88 5.81 7.48 22.92
CA GLU A 88 6.34 8.45 23.88
C GLU A 88 5.24 8.96 24.81
N PHE A 89 4.10 9.36 24.25
CA PHE A 89 2.93 9.79 25.04
C PHE A 89 2.40 8.68 25.95
N LEU A 90 2.22 7.46 25.43
CA LEU A 90 1.72 6.35 26.22
C LEU A 90 2.68 5.97 27.36
N LYS A 91 3.99 6.05 27.13
CA LYS A 91 4.99 5.82 28.18
C LYS A 91 4.89 6.86 29.31
N GLU A 92 4.63 8.13 28.98
CA GLU A 92 4.42 9.19 29.97
C GLU A 92 3.16 8.92 30.84
N GLU A 93 2.10 8.39 30.24
CA GLU A 93 0.79 8.16 30.89
C GLU A 93 0.58 6.70 31.34
N GLU A 94 1.66 5.91 31.47
CA GLU A 94 1.63 4.48 31.85
C GLU A 94 0.70 3.59 30.99
N GLY A 95 0.46 4.00 29.75
CA GLY A 95 -0.36 3.29 28.77
C GLY A 95 0.44 2.31 27.90
N LYS A 96 -0.26 1.38 27.27
CA LYS A 96 0.28 0.44 26.29
C LYS A 96 -0.58 0.41 25.04
N PHE A 97 0.06 0.21 23.90
CA PHE A 97 -0.62 0.04 22.62
C PHE A 97 -0.43 -1.38 22.07
N SER A 98 -1.50 -1.96 21.55
CA SER A 98 -1.49 -3.19 20.78
C SER A 98 -2.35 -3.04 19.53
N ASN A 99 -1.96 -3.65 18.43
CA ASN A 99 -2.78 -3.67 17.21
C ASN A 99 -3.96 -4.66 17.30
N GLU A 100 -4.07 -5.41 18.39
CA GLU A 100 -5.12 -6.40 18.60
C GLU A 100 -6.43 -5.72 19.04
N GLY A 101 -7.52 -6.02 18.34
CA GLY A 101 -8.86 -5.60 18.74
C GLY A 101 -9.51 -6.55 19.75
N ILE A 102 -10.68 -6.17 20.26
CA ILE A 102 -11.51 -7.04 21.10
C ILE A 102 -12.21 -8.11 20.25
N LYS A 103 -12.39 -9.31 20.80
CA LYS A 103 -13.13 -10.39 20.12
C LYS A 103 -14.63 -10.09 20.14
N GLU A 104 -15.33 -10.45 19.07
CA GLU A 104 -16.78 -10.28 18.96
C GLU A 104 -17.56 -10.98 20.09
N LYS A 105 -17.10 -12.16 20.54
CA LYS A 105 -17.71 -12.88 21.67
C LYS A 105 -17.63 -12.08 22.98
N GLU A 106 -16.47 -11.47 23.24
CA GLU A 106 -16.26 -10.61 24.41
C GLU A 106 -17.12 -9.34 24.30
N PHE A 107 -17.13 -8.71 23.12
CA PHE A 107 -18.02 -7.57 22.83
C PHE A 107 -19.50 -7.89 23.12
N LYS A 108 -20.01 -9.03 22.63
CA LYS A 108 -21.40 -9.49 22.86
C LYS A 108 -21.71 -9.77 24.33
N SER A 109 -20.70 -10.07 25.15
CA SER A 109 -20.90 -10.24 26.59
C SER A 109 -21.02 -8.90 27.33
N LEU A 110 -20.42 -7.83 26.78
CA LEU A 110 -20.49 -6.48 27.34
C LEU A 110 -21.78 -5.77 26.92
N PHE A 111 -22.16 -5.92 25.65
CA PHE A 111 -23.37 -5.34 25.09
C PHE A 111 -24.25 -6.44 24.53
N ASN A 112 -25.55 -6.39 24.83
CA ASN A 112 -26.51 -7.39 24.36
C ASN A 112 -26.87 -7.22 22.87
N PHE A 113 -26.00 -6.60 22.08
CA PHE A 113 -26.16 -6.43 20.64
C PHE A 113 -25.84 -7.72 19.91
N LYS A 114 -26.58 -8.00 18.84
CA LYS A 114 -26.26 -9.06 17.88
C LYS A 114 -25.73 -8.43 16.59
N PRO A 115 -24.45 -8.04 16.54
CA PRO A 115 -23.89 -7.44 15.34
C PRO A 115 -23.90 -8.44 14.17
N SER A 116 -24.34 -7.98 13.00
CA SER A 116 -24.26 -8.75 11.74
C SER A 116 -22.85 -8.69 11.13
N GLU A 117 -22.18 -7.56 11.33
CA GLU A 117 -20.78 -7.33 10.98
C GLU A 117 -20.10 -6.71 12.20
N PHE A 118 -18.96 -7.26 12.62
CA PHE A 118 -18.16 -6.71 13.72
C PHE A 118 -16.69 -6.69 13.33
N LYS A 119 -16.04 -5.54 13.53
CA LYS A 119 -14.60 -5.35 13.36
C LYS A 119 -14.08 -4.56 14.56
N SER A 120 -12.94 -4.98 15.07
CA SER A 120 -12.19 -4.22 16.07
C SER A 120 -10.71 -4.24 15.73
N ALA A 121 -10.03 -3.16 16.08
CA ALA A 121 -8.59 -2.99 15.95
C ALA A 121 -8.09 -2.11 17.11
N ASN A 122 -6.77 -1.97 17.23
CA ASN A 122 -6.11 -0.98 18.09
C ASN A 122 -6.61 -0.96 19.55
N ALA A 123 -5.90 -1.64 20.43
CA ALA A 123 -6.10 -1.57 21.87
C ALA A 123 -5.16 -0.56 22.53
N PHE A 124 -5.72 0.35 23.30
CA PHE A 124 -4.98 1.22 24.23
C PHE A 124 -5.31 0.78 25.65
N GLU A 125 -4.32 0.26 26.36
CA GLU A 125 -4.47 -0.24 27.71
C GLU A 125 -3.84 0.73 28.70
N PHE A 126 -4.66 1.31 29.56
CA PHE A 126 -4.23 2.14 30.68
C PHE A 126 -4.51 1.40 31.99
N LYS A 127 -3.94 1.90 33.08
CA LYS A 127 -4.09 1.30 34.41
C LYS A 127 -5.55 1.07 34.82
N ASN A 128 -6.45 1.99 34.46
CA ASN A 128 -7.84 1.99 34.95
C ASN A 128 -8.87 1.60 33.87
N PHE A 129 -8.48 1.57 32.59
CA PHE A 129 -9.39 1.31 31.48
C PHE A 129 -8.66 0.80 30.24
N LYS A 130 -9.42 0.22 29.32
CA LYS A 130 -8.98 -0.14 27.98
C LYS A 130 -9.83 0.57 26.94
N LEU A 131 -9.25 0.93 25.81
CA LEU A 131 -9.93 1.54 24.68
C LEU A 131 -9.68 0.70 23.43
N TYR A 132 -10.72 0.45 22.64
CA TYR A 132 -10.64 -0.29 21.38
C TYR A 132 -11.30 0.50 20.26
N ASP A 133 -10.72 0.47 19.06
CA ASP A 133 -11.45 0.88 17.86
C ASP A 133 -12.46 -0.20 17.50
N VAL A 134 -13.70 0.20 17.25
CA VAL A 134 -14.81 -0.71 16.98
C VAL A 134 -15.71 -0.16 15.88
N LEU A 135 -16.11 -1.06 14.99
CA LEU A 135 -17.03 -0.82 13.89
C LEU A 135 -17.97 -2.02 13.80
N PHE A 136 -19.27 -1.76 13.83
CA PHE A 136 -20.25 -2.83 13.69
C PHE A 136 -21.56 -2.33 13.10
N LYS A 137 -22.37 -3.27 12.61
CA LYS A 137 -23.78 -3.04 12.29
C LYS A 137 -24.64 -3.82 13.26
N ASP A 138 -25.64 -3.18 13.84
CA ASP A 138 -26.59 -3.87 14.71
C ASP A 138 -27.61 -4.71 13.91
N GLU A 139 -28.48 -5.41 14.64
CA GLU A 139 -29.56 -6.24 14.10
C GLU A 139 -30.61 -5.47 13.28
N ARG A 140 -30.73 -4.15 13.49
CA ARG A 140 -31.58 -3.25 12.70
C ARG A 140 -30.81 -2.63 11.53
N ASN A 141 -29.63 -3.14 11.22
CA ASN A 141 -28.73 -2.66 10.18
C ASN A 141 -28.26 -1.21 10.38
N ARG A 142 -28.28 -0.71 11.63
CA ARG A 142 -27.75 0.60 11.99
C ARG A 142 -26.24 0.50 12.19
N PHE A 143 -25.52 1.43 11.57
CA PHE A 143 -24.07 1.42 11.56
C PHE A 143 -23.48 2.19 12.75
N PHE A 144 -22.51 1.57 13.41
CA PHE A 144 -21.70 2.19 14.44
C PHE A 144 -20.23 2.25 13.99
N ILE A 145 -19.62 3.41 14.25
CA ILE A 145 -18.18 3.64 14.14
C ILE A 145 -17.73 4.51 15.31
N GLY A 146 -16.65 4.11 15.95
CA GLY A 146 -16.10 4.86 17.07
C GLY A 146 -15.19 4.01 17.93
N VAL A 147 -15.20 4.32 19.22
CA VAL A 147 -14.34 3.66 20.20
C VAL A 147 -15.15 3.03 21.32
N LEU A 148 -14.67 1.90 21.83
CA LEU A 148 -15.19 1.18 22.97
C LEU A 148 -14.24 1.41 24.14
N LEU A 149 -14.75 2.03 25.20
CA LEU A 149 -14.10 2.17 26.49
C LEU A 149 -14.56 1.06 27.42
N ILE A 150 -13.64 0.34 28.05
CA ILE A 150 -13.91 -0.63 29.11
C ILE A 150 -13.17 -0.19 30.36
N SER A 151 -13.91 0.20 31.39
CA SER A 151 -13.35 0.59 32.69
C SER A 151 -13.24 -0.58 33.64
N GLN A 152 -12.33 -0.51 34.61
CA GLN A 152 -12.33 -1.43 35.75
C GLN A 152 -13.52 -1.18 36.69
N ASN A 153 -13.97 0.08 36.76
CA ASN A 153 -15.07 0.53 37.62
C ASN A 153 -16.36 0.74 36.81
N LEU A 154 -17.50 0.82 37.50
CA LEU A 154 -18.76 1.19 36.87
C LEU A 154 -18.68 2.64 36.38
N LEU A 155 -19.18 2.89 35.18
CA LEU A 155 -19.18 4.21 34.58
C LEU A 155 -20.41 5.01 35.02
N GLN A 156 -20.25 6.33 35.21
CA GLN A 156 -21.35 7.21 35.59
C GLN A 156 -22.31 7.47 34.42
N ASN A 157 -23.62 7.55 34.71
CA ASN A 157 -24.69 7.46 33.70
C ASN A 157 -25.43 8.79 33.45
N ASP A 158 -24.90 9.90 33.95
CA ASP A 158 -25.69 11.11 34.22
C ASP A 158 -26.25 11.82 32.97
N LYS A 159 -25.72 11.52 31.78
CA LYS A 159 -26.20 12.03 30.48
C LYS A 159 -26.05 10.98 29.37
N MET A 160 -26.68 9.82 29.53
CA MET A 160 -26.73 8.82 28.45
C MET A 160 -27.85 9.15 27.46
N LEU A 161 -27.52 9.16 26.16
CA LEU A 161 -28.53 9.26 25.10
C LEU A 161 -29.36 7.97 25.04
N SER A 162 -30.62 8.07 24.63
CA SER A 162 -31.35 6.87 24.24
C SER A 162 -30.67 6.20 23.03
N GLN A 163 -30.90 4.90 22.84
CA GLN A 163 -30.27 4.16 21.74
C GLN A 163 -30.61 4.77 20.37
N ASP A 164 -31.85 5.22 20.16
CA ASP A 164 -32.28 5.82 18.89
C ASP A 164 -31.67 7.22 18.66
N GLU A 165 -31.52 8.03 19.73
CA GLU A 165 -30.80 9.30 19.66
C GLU A 165 -29.31 9.08 19.39
N PHE A 166 -28.69 8.09 20.01
CA PHE A 166 -27.27 7.74 19.79
C PHE A 166 -26.98 7.39 18.33
N TYR A 167 -27.84 6.59 17.69
CA TYR A 167 -27.68 6.24 16.28
C TYR A 167 -28.03 7.40 15.33
N SER A 168 -29.04 8.22 15.64
CA SER A 168 -29.44 9.35 14.79
C SER A 168 -28.53 10.58 14.93
N ALA A 169 -27.81 10.74 16.05
CA ALA A 169 -26.92 11.87 16.30
C ALA A 169 -25.78 11.97 15.28
N LYS A 170 -25.52 13.20 14.82
CA LYS A 170 -24.44 13.52 13.89
C LYS A 170 -23.09 13.47 14.60
N ILE A 171 -22.15 12.69 14.05
CA ILE A 171 -20.81 12.54 14.64
C ILE A 171 -20.05 13.87 14.56
N PRO A 172 -19.47 14.37 15.67
CA PRO A 172 -18.69 15.60 15.68
C PRO A 172 -17.43 15.46 14.82
N LYS A 173 -16.90 16.60 14.35
CA LYS A 173 -15.67 16.65 13.53
C LYS A 173 -14.41 16.38 14.36
N LYS A 174 -14.43 16.72 15.65
CA LYS A 174 -13.37 16.48 16.62
C LYS A 174 -13.81 15.39 17.59
N PHE A 175 -12.86 14.74 18.25
CA PHE A 175 -13.16 13.82 19.33
C PHE A 175 -13.95 14.52 20.44
N SER A 176 -14.99 13.85 20.93
CA SER A 176 -15.85 14.29 22.02
C SER A 176 -16.49 13.06 22.66
N THR A 177 -16.68 13.10 23.98
CA THR A 177 -17.33 12.03 24.75
C THR A 177 -18.84 12.26 24.94
N GLU A 178 -19.42 13.28 24.29
CA GLU A 178 -20.85 13.61 24.41
C GLU A 178 -21.77 12.53 23.83
N LEU A 179 -21.39 11.97 22.67
CA LEU A 179 -22.17 10.91 22.02
C LEU A 179 -21.74 9.55 22.54
N LYS A 180 -22.24 9.20 23.72
CA LYS A 180 -21.90 7.97 24.43
C LYS A 180 -23.11 7.09 24.77
N PHE A 181 -22.87 5.79 24.81
CA PHE A 181 -23.82 4.77 25.25
C PHE A 181 -23.12 3.84 26.26
N ILE A 182 -23.60 3.82 27.50
CA ILE A 182 -22.95 3.16 28.63
C ILE A 182 -23.74 1.91 29.03
N GLN A 183 -23.03 0.80 29.25
CA GLN A 183 -23.58 -0.43 29.80
C GLN A 183 -22.61 -0.99 30.85
N GLY A 184 -22.93 -0.73 32.12
CA GLY A 184 -22.12 -1.17 33.26
C GLY A 184 -20.72 -0.56 33.24
N LYS A 185 -19.72 -1.39 32.92
CA LYS A 185 -18.30 -0.98 32.85
C LYS A 185 -17.85 -0.60 31.43
N ALA A 186 -18.69 -0.83 30.43
CA ALA A 186 -18.36 -0.59 29.04
C ALA A 186 -19.12 0.64 28.50
N CYS A 187 -18.49 1.39 27.59
CA CYS A 187 -19.05 2.58 26.98
C CYS A 187 -18.66 2.67 25.51
N LEU A 188 -19.65 2.85 24.65
CA LEU A 188 -19.46 3.15 23.23
C LEU A 188 -19.49 4.65 23.03
N ILE A 189 -18.45 5.19 22.40
CA ILE A 189 -18.33 6.60 22.07
C ILE A 189 -18.30 6.72 20.54
N LYS A 190 -19.28 7.43 19.99
CA LYS A 190 -19.42 7.58 18.54
C LYS A 190 -18.45 8.66 18.04
N THR A 191 -17.43 8.26 17.29
CA THR A 191 -16.40 9.16 16.76
C THR A 191 -15.90 8.68 15.40
N ARG A 192 -15.42 9.61 14.56
CA ARG A 192 -14.72 9.28 13.31
C ARG A 192 -13.21 9.27 13.46
N ILE A 193 -12.70 9.92 14.49
CA ILE A 193 -11.27 10.09 14.75
C ILE A 193 -10.96 9.38 16.06
N ASN A 194 -9.95 8.52 16.03
CA ASN A 194 -9.42 7.89 17.24
C ASN A 194 -8.89 8.99 18.19
N PRO A 195 -9.21 8.96 19.49
CA PRO A 195 -8.75 9.97 20.45
C PRO A 195 -7.23 10.09 20.55
N PHE A 196 -6.49 9.05 20.19
CA PHE A 196 -5.03 9.00 20.18
C PHE A 196 -4.42 9.12 18.76
N PHE A 197 -5.16 9.70 17.83
CA PHE A 197 -4.68 9.96 16.48
C PHE A 197 -3.62 11.08 16.44
N ILE A 198 -2.53 10.86 15.69
CA ILE A 198 -1.44 11.82 15.54
C ILE A 198 -1.61 12.65 14.27
N HIS A 199 -1.49 13.96 14.41
CA HIS A 199 -1.52 14.90 13.31
C HIS A 199 -0.10 15.38 12.96
N LEU A 200 0.51 14.81 11.93
CA LEU A 200 1.89 15.16 11.54
C LEU A 200 2.10 16.61 11.06
N HIS A 201 1.04 17.34 10.74
CA HIS A 201 1.14 18.77 10.40
C HIS A 201 1.24 19.66 11.65
N LEU A 202 1.01 19.10 12.84
CA LEU A 202 1.15 19.79 14.13
C LEU A 202 2.51 19.48 14.75
N SER A 203 3.00 20.37 15.62
CA SER A 203 4.22 20.11 16.39
C SER A 203 4.02 18.97 17.40
N LEU A 204 5.12 18.45 17.94
CA LEU A 204 5.09 17.43 18.99
C LEU A 204 4.29 17.91 20.21
N GLU A 205 4.54 19.13 20.68
CA GLU A 205 3.84 19.71 21.84
C GLU A 205 2.35 19.88 21.59
N GLN A 206 1.97 20.28 20.37
CA GLN A 206 0.56 20.41 19.98
C GLN A 206 -0.14 19.05 19.96
N ASN A 207 0.51 18.01 19.42
CA ASN A 207 0.00 16.64 19.47
C ASN A 207 -0.15 16.17 20.91
N LYS A 208 0.90 16.27 21.74
CA LYS A 208 0.85 15.89 23.16
C LYS A 208 -0.26 16.62 23.91
N SER A 209 -0.44 17.91 23.67
CA SER A 209 -1.53 18.69 24.29
C SER A 209 -2.91 18.17 23.88
N ALA A 210 -3.12 17.88 22.59
CA ALA A 210 -4.39 17.31 22.11
C ALA A 210 -4.67 15.92 22.68
N LEU A 211 -3.65 15.05 22.76
CA LEU A 211 -3.76 13.72 23.36
C LEU A 211 -4.13 13.81 24.85
N LYS A 212 -3.48 14.70 25.60
CA LYS A 212 -3.81 14.95 27.03
C LYS A 212 -5.23 15.47 27.21
N GLN A 213 -5.70 16.37 26.35
CA GLN A 213 -7.08 16.85 26.38
C GLN A 213 -8.09 15.72 26.12
N ASN A 214 -7.81 14.84 25.16
CA ASN A 214 -8.67 13.70 24.86
C ASN A 214 -8.66 12.66 25.99
N LEU A 215 -7.49 12.39 26.58
CA LEU A 215 -7.36 11.51 27.75
C LEU A 215 -8.16 12.05 28.94
N ALA A 216 -8.02 13.34 29.27
CA ALA A 216 -8.78 13.97 30.35
C ALA A 216 -10.31 13.91 30.12
N GLN A 217 -10.77 13.95 28.88
CA GLN A 217 -12.20 13.73 28.57
C GLN A 217 -12.65 12.29 28.83
N LEU A 218 -11.79 11.31 28.60
CA LEU A 218 -12.07 9.90 28.91
C LEU A 218 -12.05 9.66 30.43
N GLU A 219 -11.08 10.23 31.14
CA GLU A 219 -10.97 10.08 32.60
C GLU A 219 -12.16 10.68 33.36
N LYS A 220 -12.76 11.75 32.84
CA LYS A 220 -14.04 12.29 33.35
C LYS A 220 -15.20 11.30 33.27
N LEU A 221 -15.12 10.27 32.44
CA LEU A 221 -16.13 9.20 32.40
C LEU A 221 -15.90 8.13 33.48
N LEU A 222 -14.66 8.05 33.99
CA LEU A 222 -14.23 7.06 34.99
C LEU A 222 -14.37 7.58 36.43
N SER A 223 -14.37 8.91 36.60
CA SER A 223 -14.56 9.61 37.87
C SER A 223 -16.04 9.65 38.21
#